data_AF-A0AAW4JRK1-F1
#
_entry.id   AF-A0AAW4JRK1-F1
#
_cell.length_a   1.000
_cell.length_b   1.000
_cell.length_c   1.000
_cell.angle_alpha   90.00
_cell.angle_beta   90.00
_cell.angle_gamma   90.00
#
_symmetry.space_group_name_H-M   'P 1'
#
loop_
_entity.id
_entity.type
_entity.pdbx_description
1 polymer ?
#
loop_
_entity_poly.entity_id
_entity_poly.type
_entity_poly.pdbx_seq_one_letter_code
_entity_poly.pdbx_strand_id
1 'polypeptide(L)'
;MYFSLFYFTKPTPKLFLRNYENGIYQNKNSYHTALVLKAQLGMLSKKEKSRIPNSTYSDWKKRNLSLVVGFTEDDSVYFKDDVYRKISESKTFKKTLSALLLVFQFYFSLTENMRGKRRIWNEQKKNIVSIITRISPLIGIKAACKLLKISTQRFYRWKNEVHCFTFTFNLCRKLHPKQLTSKEQKVISRYIKNPEFTNWPLRSIFYQMLNDTKAFMNLSTFYKYARALRPDFKRFQKPKQKIGIRASSPLTLLHMDTTILRVQDGSKVYIHFIMDNFSRAILGWKASLKWNAKNTVSNLKDVCEKFNLFHKPIRLLCDDGSENQGEVNGFLDQPNLSIEKLIAQVNISYSNSMIEAVNKKMKYEFLFPKNIVSFEEVIDTLKIAVPK
;
A
#
# COMPACT_ATOMS: atom_id res chain seq x y z
N MET A 1 -18.50 1.31 95.90
CA MET A 1 -18.05 -0.10 96.09
C MET A 1 -17.32 -0.50 94.80
N TYR A 2 -16.03 -0.14 94.70
CA TYR A 2 -14.87 -1.00 94.95
C TYR A 2 -14.68 -2.12 93.91
N PHE A 3 -13.59 -1.98 93.12
CA PHE A 3 -12.64 -3.01 92.62
C PHE A 3 -13.21 -4.23 91.87
N SER A 4 -12.58 -4.90 90.90
CA SER A 4 -11.32 -4.86 90.17
C SER A 4 -11.32 -6.18 89.38
N LEU A 5 -10.90 -6.20 88.12
CA LEU A 5 -10.25 -7.38 87.57
C LEU A 5 -9.14 -6.95 86.62
N PHE A 6 -7.94 -6.88 87.22
CA PHE A 6 -6.66 -6.77 86.55
C PHE A 6 -6.48 -7.95 85.58
N TYR A 7 -6.22 -7.65 84.31
CA TYR A 7 -5.34 -8.48 83.49
C TYR A 7 -4.15 -7.63 83.06
N PHE A 8 -3.01 -7.97 83.64
CA PHE A 8 -1.69 -7.55 83.19
C PHE A 8 -1.45 -8.05 81.76
N THR A 9 -1.65 -7.20 80.75
CA THR A 9 -0.97 -7.37 79.45
C THR A 9 0.23 -6.43 79.41
N LYS A 10 1.43 -7.03 79.37
CA LYS A 10 2.74 -6.38 79.24
C LYS A 10 2.67 -5.18 78.26
N PRO A 11 3.26 -4.01 78.58
CA PRO A 11 3.28 -2.91 77.65
C PRO A 11 4.10 -3.31 76.41
N THR A 12 3.45 -3.33 75.25
CA THR A 12 4.11 -3.44 73.95
C THR A 12 5.15 -2.33 73.81
N PRO A 13 6.35 -2.59 73.24
CA PRO A 13 7.40 -1.58 73.18
C PRO A 13 6.93 -0.37 72.35
N LYS A 14 6.99 0.81 72.97
CA LYS A 14 6.74 2.11 72.35
C LYS A 14 7.74 2.32 71.20
N LEU A 15 7.28 2.86 70.05
CA LEU A 15 8.06 3.20 68.83
C LEU A 15 9.03 4.40 69.02
N PHE A 16 9.30 4.74 70.27
CA PHE A 16 10.09 5.89 70.70
C PHE A 16 11.51 5.43 71.02
N LEU A 17 12.49 6.30 70.82
CA LEU A 17 13.89 6.03 71.17
C LEU A 17 14.01 5.66 72.68
N ARG A 18 14.79 4.63 73.00
CA ARG A 18 15.22 4.29 74.37
C ARG A 18 16.72 4.55 74.47
N ASN A 19 17.12 5.43 75.39
CA ASN A 19 18.53 5.57 75.77
C ASN A 19 18.79 4.75 77.05
N TYR A 20 19.99 4.19 77.16
CA TYR A 20 20.47 3.51 78.35
C TYR A 20 21.59 4.35 78.97
N GLU A 21 21.23 5.22 79.89
CA GLU A 21 22.19 5.96 80.72
C GLU A 21 21.83 5.68 82.18
N ASN A 22 22.84 5.32 82.99
CA ASN A 22 22.72 5.04 84.42
C ASN A 22 21.66 3.98 84.81
N GLY A 23 21.50 2.92 84.01
CA GLY A 23 20.69 1.74 84.39
C GLY A 23 19.17 1.93 84.37
N ILE A 24 18.65 3.06 83.87
CA ILE A 24 17.20 3.34 83.79
C ILE A 24 16.81 3.63 82.34
N TYR A 25 15.85 2.87 81.80
CA TYR A 25 15.27 3.11 80.47
C TYR A 25 14.34 4.33 80.48
N GLN A 26 14.78 5.45 79.92
CA GLN A 26 13.90 6.61 79.71
C GLN A 26 13.07 6.48 78.41
N ASN A 27 11.76 6.76 78.48
CA ASN A 27 10.91 6.91 77.29
C ASN A 27 11.11 8.30 76.69
N LYS A 28 11.59 8.41 75.45
CA LYS A 28 11.57 9.69 74.73
C LYS A 28 10.16 10.02 74.23
N ASN A 29 9.83 11.32 74.11
CA ASN A 29 8.56 11.84 73.57
C ASN A 29 8.55 12.00 72.04
N SER A 30 9.61 11.57 71.35
CA SER A 30 9.76 11.63 69.88
C SER A 30 9.90 10.26 69.22
N TYR A 31 9.18 10.05 68.13
CA TYR A 31 9.26 8.82 67.32
C TYR A 31 10.67 8.60 66.78
N HIS A 32 11.05 7.33 66.55
CA HIS A 32 12.33 7.00 65.93
C HIS A 32 12.45 7.65 64.53
N THR A 33 13.60 8.27 64.23
CA THR A 33 13.89 8.98 62.97
C THR A 33 13.64 8.12 61.72
N ALA A 34 14.02 6.85 61.76
CA ALA A 34 13.68 5.85 60.73
C ALA A 34 12.18 5.75 60.34
N LEU A 35 11.23 6.08 61.24
CA LEU A 35 9.80 6.08 60.91
C LEU A 35 9.40 7.29 60.07
N VAL A 36 10.05 8.44 60.29
CA VAL A 36 9.88 9.65 59.48
C VAL A 36 10.38 9.38 58.06
N LEU A 37 11.55 8.74 57.92
CA LEU A 37 12.10 8.32 56.64
C LEU A 37 11.22 7.29 55.91
N LYS A 38 10.76 6.25 56.62
CA LYS A 38 9.79 5.29 56.08
C LYS A 38 8.50 5.96 55.60
N ALA A 39 8.02 6.99 56.31
CA ALA A 39 6.79 7.68 55.95
C ALA A 39 6.93 8.50 54.66
N GLN A 40 8.05 9.20 54.47
CA GLN A 40 8.34 9.94 53.23
C GLN A 40 8.52 9.03 52.03
N LEU A 41 9.20 7.90 52.21
CA LEU A 41 9.42 6.91 51.17
C LEU A 41 8.19 5.99 50.93
N GLY A 42 7.12 6.15 51.73
CA GLY A 42 5.89 5.36 51.58
C GLY A 42 6.02 3.89 52.02
N MET A 43 7.01 3.58 52.86
CA MET A 43 7.41 2.21 53.23
C MET A 43 7.01 1.78 54.64
N LEU A 44 6.10 2.50 55.31
CA LEU A 44 5.57 2.08 56.61
C LEU A 44 4.74 0.80 56.47
N SER A 45 5.01 -0.20 57.32
CA SER A 45 4.19 -1.41 57.40
C SER A 45 2.78 -1.09 57.91
N LYS A 46 1.81 -1.98 57.63
CA LYS A 46 0.42 -1.82 58.12
C LYS A 46 0.36 -1.68 59.65
N LYS A 47 1.20 -2.39 60.39
CA LYS A 47 1.30 -2.34 61.87
C LYS A 47 1.94 -1.04 62.38
N GLU A 48 2.92 -0.50 61.67
CA GLU A 48 3.53 0.80 62.02
C GLU A 48 2.56 1.95 61.71
N LYS A 49 1.93 1.92 60.53
CA LYS A 49 0.97 2.95 60.09
C LYS A 49 -0.25 3.04 60.99
N SER A 50 -0.76 1.91 61.50
CA SER A 50 -1.90 1.91 62.43
C SER A 50 -1.59 2.50 63.80
N ARG A 51 -0.29 2.68 64.14
CA ARG A 51 0.18 3.25 65.42
C ARG A 51 0.58 4.72 65.32
N ILE A 52 0.46 5.33 64.13
CA ILE A 52 0.84 6.73 63.88
C ILE A 52 -0.44 7.51 63.56
N PRO A 53 -0.73 8.61 64.28
CA PRO A 53 -1.87 9.47 63.95
C PRO A 53 -1.78 10.02 62.51
N ASN A 54 -2.92 10.17 61.84
CA ASN A 54 -2.97 10.64 60.45
C ASN A 54 -2.35 12.04 60.28
N SER A 55 -2.52 12.93 61.27
CA SER A 55 -1.90 14.26 61.30
C SER A 55 -0.37 14.17 61.31
N THR A 56 0.19 13.32 62.19
CA THR A 56 1.63 13.06 62.30
C THR A 56 2.21 12.43 61.02
N TYR A 57 1.50 11.47 60.43
CA TYR A 57 1.90 10.86 59.15
C TYR A 57 1.90 11.88 58.00
N SER A 58 0.91 12.77 57.96
CA SER A 58 0.83 13.84 56.96
C SER A 58 1.93 14.88 57.13
N ASP A 59 2.28 15.24 58.37
CA ASP A 59 3.42 16.10 58.69
C ASP A 59 4.72 15.48 58.17
N TRP A 60 4.99 14.22 58.52
CA TRP A 60 6.23 13.55 58.13
C TRP A 60 6.44 13.48 56.63
N LYS A 61 5.38 13.29 55.84
CA LYS A 61 5.46 13.32 54.37
C LYS A 61 6.03 14.61 53.79
N LYS A 62 5.86 15.73 54.49
CA LYS A 62 6.24 17.08 54.01
C LYS A 62 7.40 17.69 54.80
N ARG A 63 7.83 17.03 55.87
CA ARG A 63 8.83 17.55 56.80
C ARG A 63 10.21 17.66 56.17
N ASN A 64 10.92 18.76 56.43
CA ASN A 64 12.31 18.88 56.03
C ASN A 64 13.19 17.96 56.91
N LEU A 65 13.89 17.01 56.29
CA LEU A 65 14.72 16.02 56.98
C LEU A 65 15.94 16.63 57.68
N SER A 66 16.47 17.74 57.16
CA SER A 66 17.61 18.46 57.78
C SER A 66 17.30 19.03 59.17
N LEU A 67 16.02 19.20 59.50
CA LEU A 67 15.56 19.69 60.80
C LEU A 67 15.23 18.56 61.79
N VAL A 68 15.40 17.30 61.38
CA VAL A 68 15.13 16.14 62.23
C VAL A 68 16.38 15.80 63.04
N VAL A 69 16.29 15.93 64.36
CA VAL A 69 17.38 15.62 65.28
C VAL A 69 17.81 14.16 65.12
N GLY A 70 19.09 13.94 64.79
CA GLY A 70 19.66 12.61 64.55
C GLY A 70 19.51 12.09 63.12
N PHE A 71 19.17 12.95 62.15
CA PHE A 71 19.28 12.67 60.72
C PHE A 71 20.62 13.19 60.19
N THR A 72 21.43 12.31 59.61
CA THR A 72 22.60 12.68 58.80
C THR A 72 22.25 12.57 57.31
N GLU A 73 22.91 13.32 56.43
CA GLU A 73 22.66 13.22 54.97
C GLU A 73 22.88 11.79 54.45
N ASP A 74 23.81 11.07 55.08
CA ASP A 74 24.14 9.68 54.78
C ASP A 74 23.01 8.70 55.15
N ASP A 75 22.14 9.02 56.12
CA ASP A 75 21.03 8.15 56.54
C ASP A 75 20.04 7.87 55.40
N SER A 76 19.84 8.83 54.48
CA SER A 76 18.97 8.62 53.32
C SER A 76 19.55 7.62 52.32
N VAL A 77 20.89 7.60 52.20
CA VAL A 77 21.65 6.69 51.34
C VAL A 77 21.68 5.30 51.99
N TYR A 78 22.03 5.21 53.27
CA TYR A 78 22.02 3.96 54.03
C TYR A 78 20.63 3.33 54.10
N PHE A 79 19.56 4.12 54.24
CA PHE A 79 18.20 3.60 54.24
C PHE A 79 17.79 3.04 52.87
N LYS A 80 18.16 3.72 51.76
CA LYS A 80 17.98 3.17 50.41
C LYS A 80 18.75 1.87 50.23
N ASP A 81 20.00 1.81 50.69
CA ASP A 81 20.82 0.61 50.62
C ASP A 81 20.28 -0.55 51.46
N ASP A 82 19.75 -0.28 52.65
CA ASP A 82 19.11 -1.29 53.49
C ASP A 82 17.79 -1.82 52.87
N VAL A 83 17.05 -0.96 52.20
CA VAL A 83 15.87 -1.35 51.41
C VAL A 83 16.27 -2.19 50.20
N TYR A 84 17.28 -1.78 49.43
CA TYR A 84 17.79 -2.57 48.30
C TYR A 84 18.33 -3.92 48.75
N ARG A 85 18.99 -3.98 49.91
CA ARG A 85 19.44 -5.22 50.55
C ARG A 85 18.28 -6.13 50.91
N LYS A 86 17.24 -5.62 51.58
CA LYS A 86 16.03 -6.38 51.90
C LYS A 86 15.25 -6.87 50.67
N ILE A 87 15.20 -6.07 49.60
CA ILE A 87 14.60 -6.48 48.32
C ILE A 87 15.44 -7.58 47.67
N SER A 88 16.77 -7.47 47.70
CA SER A 88 17.69 -8.49 47.21
C SER A 88 17.59 -9.78 48.04
N GLU A 89 17.43 -9.69 49.35
CA GLU A 89 17.30 -10.86 50.24
C GLU A 89 15.92 -11.51 50.19
N SER A 90 14.91 -10.80 49.67
CA SER A 90 13.56 -11.31 49.52
C SER A 90 13.51 -12.49 48.54
N LYS A 91 13.29 -13.70 49.09
CA LYS A 91 13.13 -14.93 48.32
C LYS A 91 11.94 -14.84 47.34
N THR A 92 10.86 -14.16 47.71
CA THR A 92 9.69 -14.00 46.85
C THR A 92 10.00 -13.08 45.67
N PHE A 93 10.67 -11.97 45.90
CA PHE A 93 11.08 -11.04 44.83
C PHE A 93 12.01 -11.75 43.82
N LYS A 94 13.05 -12.44 44.30
CA LYS A 94 13.96 -13.23 43.47
C LYS A 94 13.21 -14.29 42.64
N LYS A 95 12.26 -15.03 43.25
CA LYS A 95 11.43 -16.02 42.54
C LYS A 95 10.56 -15.37 41.47
N THR A 96 9.90 -14.25 41.78
CA THR A 96 9.04 -13.54 40.80
C THR A 96 9.84 -12.95 39.64
N LEU A 97 11.01 -12.36 39.91
CA LEU A 97 11.89 -11.84 38.87
C LEU A 97 12.42 -12.97 37.99
N SER A 98 12.81 -14.09 38.58
CA SER A 98 13.23 -15.28 37.84
C SER A 98 12.13 -15.80 36.93
N ALA A 99 10.89 -15.92 37.44
CA ALA A 99 9.73 -16.32 36.64
C ALA A 99 9.47 -15.35 35.46
N LEU A 100 9.53 -14.04 35.70
CA LEU A 100 9.37 -13.03 34.65
C LEU A 100 10.47 -13.14 33.59
N LEU A 101 11.74 -13.34 33.99
CA LEU A 101 12.85 -13.51 33.07
C LEU A 101 12.69 -14.77 32.20
N LEU A 102 12.20 -15.88 32.76
CA LEU A 102 11.89 -17.09 32.00
C LEU A 102 10.81 -16.84 30.95
N VAL A 103 9.72 -16.15 31.33
CA VAL A 103 8.66 -15.75 30.39
C VAL A 103 9.21 -14.85 29.29
N PHE A 104 10.02 -13.85 29.63
CA PHE A 104 10.67 -12.99 28.64
C PHE A 104 11.58 -13.78 27.69
N GLN A 105 12.39 -14.71 28.22
CA GLN A 105 13.26 -15.55 27.40
C GLN A 105 12.47 -16.41 26.41
N PHE A 106 11.34 -17.00 26.84
CA PHE A 106 10.46 -17.76 25.97
C PHE A 106 9.87 -16.91 24.83
N TYR A 107 9.33 -15.73 25.14
CA TYR A 107 8.84 -14.84 24.09
C TYR A 107 9.96 -14.39 23.14
N PHE A 108 11.18 -14.17 23.65
CA PHE A 108 12.31 -13.86 22.80
C PHE A 108 12.69 -15.01 21.88
N SER A 109 12.72 -16.27 22.35
CA SER A 109 13.06 -17.42 21.52
C SER A 109 12.04 -17.62 20.39
N LEU A 110 10.74 -17.46 20.68
CA LEU A 110 9.69 -17.46 19.66
C LEU A 110 9.96 -16.41 18.58
N THR A 111 10.39 -15.21 18.98
CA THR A 111 10.61 -14.10 18.04
C THR A 111 11.93 -14.17 17.27
N GLU A 112 12.88 -15.04 17.64
CA GLU A 112 14.15 -15.17 16.92
C GLU A 112 14.00 -15.86 15.57
N ASN A 113 13.13 -16.88 15.51
CA ASN A 113 12.93 -17.69 14.31
C ASN A 113 11.76 -17.20 13.42
N MET A 114 11.11 -16.09 13.79
CA MET A 114 10.03 -15.52 12.98
C MET A 114 10.55 -14.94 11.66
N ARG A 115 10.09 -15.53 10.54
CA ARG A 115 10.27 -14.93 9.21
C ARG A 115 9.62 -13.55 9.19
N GLY A 116 10.35 -12.55 8.71
CA GLY A 116 9.85 -11.17 8.64
C GLY A 116 9.99 -10.34 9.92
N LYS A 117 10.68 -10.82 10.97
CA LYS A 117 10.98 -10.06 12.20
C LYS A 117 11.42 -8.61 11.95
N ARG A 118 12.31 -8.40 10.96
CA ARG A 118 12.81 -7.06 10.61
C ARG A 118 11.71 -6.10 10.18
N ARG A 119 10.69 -6.58 9.47
CA ARG A 119 9.54 -5.81 9.00
C ARG A 119 8.66 -5.40 10.19
N ILE A 120 8.30 -6.36 11.03
CA ILE A 120 7.48 -6.14 12.24
C ILE A 120 8.16 -5.11 13.18
N TRP A 121 9.47 -5.24 13.41
CA TRP A 121 10.23 -4.30 14.25
C TRP A 121 10.29 -2.89 13.65
N ASN A 122 10.36 -2.77 12.31
CA ASN A 122 10.32 -1.47 11.64
C ASN A 122 8.93 -0.82 11.71
N GLU A 123 7.85 -1.60 11.59
CA GLU A 123 6.46 -1.12 11.75
C GLU A 123 6.22 -0.64 13.19
N GLN A 124 6.75 -1.36 14.19
CA GLN A 124 6.60 -1.04 15.61
C GLN A 124 7.67 -0.07 16.16
N LYS A 125 8.46 0.58 15.30
CA LYS A 125 9.59 1.43 15.72
C LYS A 125 9.21 2.55 16.70
N LYS A 126 8.01 3.14 16.56
CA LYS A 126 7.49 4.19 17.47
C LYS A 126 7.33 3.68 18.89
N ASN A 127 6.71 2.51 19.05
CA ASN A 127 6.47 1.88 20.34
C ASN A 127 7.79 1.49 21.01
N ILE A 128 8.71 0.92 20.24
CA ILE A 128 10.03 0.52 20.72
C ILE A 128 10.84 1.74 21.22
N VAL A 129 10.87 2.83 20.46
CA VAL A 129 11.56 4.06 20.86
C VAL A 129 10.95 4.62 22.16
N SER A 130 9.62 4.61 22.28
CA SER A 130 8.92 5.05 23.50
C SER A 130 9.32 4.21 24.73
N ILE A 131 9.31 2.88 24.60
CA ILE A 131 9.69 1.96 25.70
C ILE A 131 11.14 2.18 26.12
N ILE A 132 12.09 2.22 25.18
CA ILE A 132 13.52 2.44 25.49
C ILE A 132 13.70 3.80 26.16
N THR A 133 13.00 4.83 25.70
CA THR A 133 13.09 6.18 26.28
C THR A 133 12.59 6.20 27.72
N ARG A 134 11.50 5.47 28.04
CA ARG A 134 10.95 5.37 29.40
C ARG A 134 11.82 4.56 30.37
N ILE A 135 12.46 3.49 29.88
CA ILE A 135 13.27 2.58 30.73
C ILE A 135 14.71 3.10 30.88
N SER A 136 15.21 3.88 29.92
CA SER A 136 16.59 4.38 29.93
C SER A 136 17.03 5.16 31.17
N PRO A 137 16.19 5.95 31.88
CA PRO A 137 16.60 6.62 33.12
C PRO A 137 16.86 5.66 34.28
N LEU A 138 16.31 4.44 34.24
CA LEU A 138 16.42 3.46 35.33
C LEU A 138 17.66 2.55 35.18
N ILE A 139 17.97 2.13 33.95
CA ILE A 139 19.01 1.11 33.68
C ILE A 139 20.09 1.57 32.70
N GLY A 140 19.96 2.79 32.15
CA GLY A 140 20.82 3.32 31.11
C GLY A 140 20.43 2.87 29.70
N ILE A 141 20.76 3.70 28.71
CA ILE A 141 20.37 3.49 27.30
C ILE A 141 20.94 2.18 26.73
N LYS A 142 22.21 1.85 27.04
CA LYS A 142 22.85 0.63 26.55
C LYS A 142 22.12 -0.63 27.03
N ALA A 143 21.78 -0.69 28.32
CA ALA A 143 21.05 -1.83 28.89
C ALA A 143 19.61 -1.91 28.37
N ALA A 144 18.91 -0.78 28.27
CA ALA A 144 17.55 -0.73 27.70
C ALA A 144 17.52 -1.19 26.23
N CYS A 145 18.51 -0.81 25.42
CA CYS A 145 18.65 -1.30 24.05
C CYS A 145 18.95 -2.81 24.00
N LYS A 146 19.81 -3.31 24.90
CA LYS A 146 20.15 -4.73 25.01
C LYS A 146 18.93 -5.59 25.39
N LEU A 147 18.08 -5.09 26.30
CA LEU A 147 16.83 -5.76 26.71
C LEU A 147 15.92 -6.06 25.51
N LEU A 148 15.85 -5.16 24.54
CA LEU A 148 15.03 -5.34 23.32
C LEU A 148 15.82 -5.87 22.12
N LYS A 149 17.07 -6.33 22.32
CA LYS A 149 17.98 -6.83 21.27
C LYS A 149 18.14 -5.85 20.09
N ILE A 150 18.27 -4.56 20.40
CA ILE A 150 18.47 -3.48 19.42
C ILE A 150 19.82 -2.83 19.68
N SER A 151 20.56 -2.49 18.62
CA SER A 151 21.79 -1.71 18.77
C SER A 151 21.46 -0.26 19.15
N THR A 152 22.31 0.36 19.96
CA THR A 152 22.20 1.78 20.33
C THR A 152 22.13 2.68 19.10
N GLN A 153 22.91 2.38 18.06
CA GLN A 153 22.89 3.07 16.77
C GLN A 153 21.52 2.99 16.09
N ARG A 154 20.89 1.82 16.10
CA ARG A 154 19.55 1.62 15.53
C ARG A 154 18.48 2.35 16.33
N PHE A 155 18.59 2.37 17.66
CA PHE A 155 17.72 3.17 18.52
C PHE A 155 17.81 4.66 18.18
N TYR A 156 19.01 5.25 18.15
CA TYR A 156 19.16 6.68 17.81
C TYR A 156 18.67 7.00 16.41
N ARG A 157 18.91 6.12 15.43
CA ARG A 157 18.36 6.25 14.08
C ARG A 157 16.83 6.31 14.10
N TRP A 158 16.19 5.35 14.77
CA TRP A 158 14.74 5.31 14.88
C TRP A 158 14.15 6.46 15.70
N LYS A 159 14.81 6.87 16.78
CA LYS A 159 14.41 8.05 17.57
C LYS A 159 14.34 9.29 16.68
N ASN A 160 15.36 9.49 15.84
CA ASN A 160 15.40 10.61 14.91
C ASN A 160 14.35 10.50 13.78
N GLU A 161 14.08 9.29 13.29
CA GLU A 161 13.00 9.07 12.30
C GLU A 161 11.61 9.32 12.89
N VAL A 162 11.38 8.97 14.16
CA VAL A 162 10.08 9.13 14.82
C VAL A 162 9.78 10.59 15.16
N HIS A 163 10.81 11.38 15.54
CA HIS A 163 10.68 12.80 15.88
C HIS A 163 10.82 13.75 14.68
N CYS A 164 10.69 13.22 13.47
CA CYS A 164 10.88 13.99 12.25
C CYS A 164 9.58 14.58 11.73
N PHE A 165 9.53 15.92 11.68
CA PHE A 165 8.36 16.67 11.26
C PHE A 165 8.36 17.03 9.76
N THR A 166 9.41 16.70 9.00
CA THR A 166 9.43 16.91 7.53
C THR A 166 8.62 15.82 6.84
N PHE A 167 7.35 16.19 6.60
CA PHE A 167 6.20 15.31 6.37
C PHE A 167 6.19 14.51 5.05
N THR A 168 6.90 14.97 4.01
CA THR A 168 6.67 14.49 2.63
C THR A 168 7.52 13.29 2.22
N PHE A 169 8.74 13.15 2.75
CA PHE A 169 9.65 12.06 2.34
C PHE A 169 10.23 11.25 3.50
N ASN A 170 9.91 11.57 4.76
CA ASN A 170 10.48 10.91 5.93
C ASN A 170 12.03 10.89 5.93
N LEU A 171 12.66 11.88 5.28
CA LEU A 171 14.12 12.04 5.17
C LEU A 171 14.59 13.08 6.19
N CYS A 172 14.92 12.60 7.37
CA CYS A 172 15.07 13.44 8.57
C CYS A 172 16.51 13.82 8.89
N ARG A 173 17.46 13.20 8.19
CA ARG A 173 18.89 13.22 8.55
C ARG A 173 19.73 14.12 7.65
N LYS A 174 19.19 14.56 6.51
CA LYS A 174 19.88 15.40 5.52
C LYS A 174 18.88 16.37 4.91
N LEU A 175 18.78 17.57 5.47
CA LEU A 175 18.25 18.69 4.71
C LEU A 175 19.27 18.94 3.59
N HIS A 176 18.92 18.54 2.37
CA HIS A 176 19.76 18.86 1.23
C HIS A 176 19.58 20.36 0.93
N PRO A 177 20.65 21.11 0.65
CA PRO A 177 20.55 22.54 0.34
C PRO A 177 19.56 22.86 -0.80
N LYS A 178 19.33 21.90 -1.70
CA LYS A 178 18.40 21.99 -2.84
C LYS A 178 17.02 21.37 -2.57
N GLN A 179 16.70 21.05 -1.32
CA GLN A 179 15.40 20.50 -0.94
C GLN A 179 14.37 21.62 -0.83
N LEU A 180 13.17 21.40 -1.36
CA LEU A 180 12.08 22.37 -1.20
C LEU A 180 11.74 22.54 0.28
N THR A 181 11.55 23.79 0.65
CA THR A 181 11.07 24.21 1.95
C THR A 181 9.65 23.72 2.22
N SER A 182 9.26 23.69 3.49
CA SER A 182 7.88 23.37 3.87
C SER A 182 6.85 24.32 3.27
N LYS A 183 7.22 25.59 3.03
CA LYS A 183 6.37 26.59 2.38
C LYS A 183 6.11 26.23 0.91
N GLU A 184 7.15 25.93 0.14
CA GLU A 184 7.02 25.53 -1.27
C GLU A 184 6.23 24.23 -1.42
N GLN A 185 6.44 23.26 -0.53
CA GLN A 185 5.68 22.01 -0.52
C GLN A 185 4.17 22.25 -0.28
N LYS A 186 3.83 23.19 0.60
CA LYS A 186 2.42 23.59 0.83
C LYS A 186 1.82 24.26 -0.39
N VAL A 187 2.58 25.09 -1.12
CA VAL A 187 2.14 25.68 -2.39
C VAL A 187 1.82 24.58 -3.40
N ILE A 188 2.74 23.64 -3.64
CA ILE A 188 2.51 22.50 -4.55
C ILE A 188 1.24 21.74 -4.15
N SER A 189 1.09 21.42 -2.85
CA SER A 189 -0.07 20.72 -2.32
C SER A 189 -1.38 21.46 -2.61
N ARG A 190 -1.40 22.79 -2.47
CA ARG A 190 -2.57 23.62 -2.75
C ARG A 190 -2.98 23.56 -4.23
N TYR A 191 -2.03 23.69 -5.15
CA TYR A 191 -2.31 23.61 -6.58
C TYR A 191 -2.81 22.22 -6.99
N ILE A 192 -2.18 21.17 -6.48
CA ILE A 192 -2.54 19.79 -6.85
C ILE A 192 -3.92 19.39 -6.30
N LYS A 193 -4.32 19.95 -5.16
CA LYS A 193 -5.63 19.69 -4.52
C LYS A 193 -6.71 20.71 -4.90
N ASN A 194 -6.38 21.71 -5.73
CA ASN A 194 -7.38 22.68 -6.19
C ASN A 194 -8.38 21.96 -7.13
N PRO A 195 -9.70 22.02 -6.86
CA PRO A 195 -10.71 21.42 -7.72
C PRO A 195 -10.63 21.90 -9.18
N GLU A 196 -10.25 23.15 -9.44
CA GLU A 196 -10.12 23.72 -10.79
C GLU A 196 -9.10 22.97 -11.65
N PHE A 197 -8.04 22.46 -11.03
CA PHE A 197 -6.94 21.78 -11.71
C PHE A 197 -7.07 20.25 -11.67
N THR A 198 -8.21 19.71 -11.24
CA THR A 198 -8.41 18.26 -11.03
C THR A 198 -8.08 17.43 -12.27
N ASN A 199 -8.52 17.92 -13.45
CA ASN A 199 -8.37 17.26 -14.74
C ASN A 199 -7.16 17.76 -15.55
N TRP A 200 -6.40 18.71 -15.01
CA TRP A 200 -5.24 19.26 -15.71
C TRP A 200 -4.05 18.29 -15.60
N PRO A 201 -3.24 18.17 -16.67
CA PRO A 201 -1.99 17.42 -16.55
C PRO A 201 -1.05 18.15 -15.59
N LEU A 202 -0.29 17.39 -14.80
CA LEU A 202 0.66 17.93 -13.81
C LEU A 202 1.63 18.95 -14.42
N ARG A 203 2.01 18.79 -15.70
CA ARG A 203 2.85 19.76 -16.42
C ARG A 203 2.18 21.13 -16.55
N SER A 204 0.89 21.18 -16.86
CA SER A 204 0.15 22.44 -16.96
C SER A 204 -0.01 23.10 -15.60
N ILE A 205 -0.29 22.31 -14.55
CA ILE A 205 -0.36 22.82 -13.16
C ILE A 205 0.98 23.45 -12.75
N PHE A 206 2.10 22.83 -13.13
CA PHE A 206 3.43 23.38 -12.88
C PHE A 206 3.64 24.75 -13.54
N TYR A 207 3.32 24.88 -14.84
CA TYR A 207 3.47 26.16 -15.53
C TYR A 207 2.47 27.21 -15.06
N GLN A 208 1.26 26.82 -14.66
CA GLN A 208 0.30 27.74 -14.03
C GLN A 208 0.87 28.29 -12.72
N MET A 209 1.42 27.43 -11.86
CA MET A 209 2.06 27.84 -10.60
C MET A 209 3.25 28.78 -10.82
N LEU A 210 4.01 28.59 -11.91
CA LEU A 210 5.09 29.50 -12.32
C LEU A 210 4.55 30.84 -12.81
N ASN A 211 3.51 30.84 -13.65
CA ASN A 211 2.84 32.06 -14.13
C ASN A 211 2.28 32.89 -12.96
N ASP A 212 1.73 32.21 -11.95
CA ASP A 212 1.21 32.85 -10.74
C ASP A 212 2.31 33.26 -9.75
N THR A 213 3.59 33.02 -10.09
CA THR A 213 4.80 33.34 -9.30
C THR A 213 4.81 32.77 -7.87
N LYS A 214 4.15 31.63 -7.62
CA LYS A 214 3.95 31.10 -6.25
C LYS A 214 5.10 30.24 -5.72
N ALA A 215 5.78 29.49 -6.58
CA ALA A 215 6.94 28.70 -6.20
C ALA A 215 7.80 28.38 -7.43
N PHE A 216 9.12 28.43 -7.27
CA PHE A 216 10.08 28.24 -8.36
C PHE A 216 10.90 26.96 -8.13
N MET A 217 10.86 26.05 -9.09
CA MET A 217 11.60 24.79 -9.04
C MET A 217 11.71 24.18 -10.43
N ASN A 218 12.60 23.20 -10.60
CA ASN A 218 12.61 22.40 -11.81
C ASN A 218 11.34 21.52 -11.90
N LEU A 219 10.84 21.31 -13.12
CA LEU A 219 9.72 20.41 -13.44
C LEU A 219 9.94 18.99 -12.89
N SER A 220 11.16 18.46 -12.94
CA SER A 220 11.49 17.14 -12.39
C SER A 220 11.29 17.08 -10.87
N THR A 221 11.70 18.15 -10.17
CA THR A 221 11.47 18.33 -8.73
C THR A 221 9.97 18.42 -8.45
N PHE A 222 9.23 19.22 -9.21
CA PHE A 222 7.78 19.31 -9.07
C PHE A 222 7.11 17.93 -9.18
N TYR A 223 7.42 17.14 -10.20
CA TYR A 223 6.87 15.78 -10.34
C TYR A 223 7.19 14.86 -9.17
N LYS A 224 8.40 14.97 -8.60
CA LYS A 224 8.80 14.19 -7.42
C LYS A 224 7.90 14.50 -6.23
N TYR A 225 7.68 15.78 -5.92
CA TYR A 225 6.83 16.20 -4.81
C TYR A 225 5.34 15.96 -5.10
N ALA A 226 4.89 16.22 -6.33
CA ALA A 226 3.50 16.03 -6.74
C ALA A 226 3.02 14.59 -6.52
N ARG A 227 3.84 13.61 -6.92
CA ARG A 227 3.53 12.18 -6.70
C ARG A 227 3.47 11.81 -5.23
N ALA A 228 4.32 12.40 -4.39
CA ALA A 228 4.30 12.16 -2.95
C ALA A 228 3.11 12.83 -2.25
N LEU A 229 2.66 13.99 -2.75
CA LEU A 229 1.59 14.80 -2.18
C LEU A 229 0.18 14.38 -2.64
N ARG A 230 0.06 13.64 -3.75
CA ARG A 230 -1.20 13.07 -4.27
C ARG A 230 -1.04 11.57 -4.57
N PRO A 231 -0.87 10.73 -3.53
CA PRO A 231 -0.71 9.28 -3.71
C PRO A 231 -1.93 8.62 -4.34
N ASP A 232 -3.12 9.20 -4.18
CA ASP A 232 -4.38 8.67 -4.72
C ASP A 232 -4.56 8.93 -6.23
N PHE A 233 -3.62 9.64 -6.88
CA PHE A 233 -3.69 9.85 -8.32
C PHE A 233 -3.44 8.55 -9.07
N LYS A 234 -4.52 7.88 -9.46
CA LYS A 234 -4.47 6.73 -10.36
C LYS A 234 -4.43 7.22 -11.80
N ARG A 235 -3.34 6.90 -12.49
CA ARG A 235 -3.27 7.09 -13.95
C ARG A 235 -4.39 6.26 -14.57
N PHE A 236 -5.23 6.88 -15.41
CA PHE A 236 -6.17 6.11 -16.22
C PHE A 236 -5.40 5.10 -17.05
N GLN A 237 -5.65 3.81 -16.81
CA GLN A 237 -5.14 2.74 -17.64
C GLN A 237 -6.23 2.38 -18.63
N LYS A 238 -5.95 2.52 -19.93
CA LYS A 238 -6.86 2.02 -20.96
C LYS A 238 -7.07 0.52 -20.71
N PRO A 239 -8.32 0.02 -20.73
CA PRO A 239 -8.56 -1.41 -20.60
C PRO A 239 -7.82 -2.15 -21.72
N LYS A 240 -7.35 -3.37 -21.41
CA LYS A 240 -6.74 -4.23 -22.42
C LYS A 240 -7.78 -4.52 -23.52
N GLN A 241 -7.33 -4.55 -24.78
CA GLN A 241 -8.19 -4.94 -25.88
C GLN A 241 -8.70 -6.36 -25.65
N LYS A 242 -10.01 -6.58 -25.82
CA LYS A 242 -10.62 -7.90 -25.70
C LYS A 242 -10.22 -8.75 -26.90
N ILE A 243 -10.01 -10.05 -26.68
CA ILE A 243 -9.82 -11.01 -27.77
C ILE A 243 -11.18 -11.22 -28.44
N GLY A 244 -11.27 -10.92 -29.74
CA GLY A 244 -12.49 -11.14 -30.53
C GLY A 244 -12.79 -12.61 -30.77
N ILE A 245 -13.88 -12.89 -31.50
CA ILE A 245 -14.27 -14.26 -31.85
C ILE A 245 -13.14 -15.01 -32.59
N ARG A 246 -12.95 -16.28 -32.22
CA ARG A 246 -11.94 -17.17 -32.79
C ARG A 246 -12.55 -18.53 -33.13
N ALA A 247 -12.25 -19.02 -34.32
CA ALA A 247 -12.55 -20.38 -34.75
C ALA A 247 -11.62 -21.38 -34.06
N SER A 248 -12.13 -22.58 -33.81
CA SER A 248 -11.34 -23.72 -33.31
C SER A 248 -10.69 -24.54 -34.44
N SER A 249 -11.21 -24.43 -35.67
CA SER A 249 -10.69 -25.14 -36.85
C SER A 249 -10.91 -24.32 -38.13
N PRO A 250 -10.13 -24.59 -39.20
CA PRO A 250 -10.30 -23.94 -40.50
C PRO A 250 -11.73 -24.12 -41.05
N LEU A 251 -12.20 -23.12 -41.80
CA LEU A 251 -13.46 -23.13 -42.55
C LEU A 251 -14.71 -23.27 -41.67
N THR A 252 -14.65 -22.89 -40.39
CA THR A 252 -15.82 -22.87 -39.48
C THR A 252 -16.36 -21.47 -39.21
N LEU A 253 -15.52 -20.45 -39.35
CA LEU A 253 -15.90 -19.04 -39.26
C LEU A 253 -15.12 -18.27 -40.32
N LEU A 254 -15.87 -17.68 -41.25
CA LEU A 254 -15.34 -16.83 -42.30
C LEU A 254 -15.60 -15.37 -41.92
N HIS A 255 -14.72 -14.48 -42.34
CA HIS A 255 -14.91 -13.04 -42.27
C HIS A 255 -14.98 -12.49 -43.68
N MET A 256 -15.91 -11.58 -43.92
CA MET A 256 -15.97 -10.83 -45.17
C MET A 256 -16.10 -9.34 -44.91
N ASP A 257 -15.49 -8.54 -45.77
CA ASP A 257 -15.56 -7.08 -45.74
C ASP A 257 -15.20 -6.50 -47.12
N THR A 258 -15.74 -5.31 -47.40
CA THR A 258 -15.49 -4.56 -48.63
C THR A 258 -14.69 -3.30 -48.33
N THR A 259 -13.58 -3.14 -49.03
CA THR A 259 -12.73 -1.95 -48.91
C THR A 259 -12.68 -1.14 -50.19
N ILE A 260 -12.57 0.18 -50.05
CA ILE A 260 -12.56 1.12 -51.18
C ILE A 260 -11.13 1.58 -51.46
N LEU A 261 -10.64 1.40 -52.68
CA LEU A 261 -9.40 1.99 -53.19
C LEU A 261 -9.74 3.13 -54.16
N ARG A 262 -9.07 4.27 -54.04
CA ARG A 262 -9.07 5.31 -55.08
C ARG A 262 -7.78 5.19 -55.88
N VAL A 263 -7.91 4.98 -57.17
CA VAL A 263 -6.79 4.91 -58.11
C VAL A 263 -6.51 6.29 -58.71
N GLN A 264 -5.38 6.45 -59.40
CA GLN A 264 -4.93 7.76 -59.88
C GLN A 264 -5.84 8.38 -60.93
N ASP A 265 -6.55 7.56 -61.72
CA ASP A 265 -7.57 8.03 -62.67
C ASP A 265 -8.83 8.63 -62.00
N GLY A 266 -8.89 8.62 -60.66
CA GLY A 266 -10.00 9.15 -59.86
C GLY A 266 -11.14 8.16 -59.65
N SER A 267 -11.11 6.98 -60.27
CA SER A 267 -12.12 5.95 -60.09
C SER A 267 -12.02 5.28 -58.72
N LYS A 268 -13.17 4.78 -58.25
CA LYS A 268 -13.28 4.04 -56.99
C LYS A 268 -13.37 2.56 -57.30
N VAL A 269 -12.43 1.79 -56.79
CA VAL A 269 -12.43 0.34 -56.88
C VAL A 269 -12.86 -0.24 -55.54
N TYR A 270 -13.93 -1.02 -55.57
CA TYR A 270 -14.49 -1.72 -54.43
C TYR A 270 -13.96 -3.15 -54.44
N ILE A 271 -13.15 -3.48 -53.44
CA ILE A 271 -12.48 -4.77 -53.31
C ILE A 271 -13.09 -5.51 -52.14
N HIS A 272 -13.72 -6.63 -52.43
CA HIS A 272 -14.35 -7.50 -51.46
C HIS A 272 -13.44 -8.69 -51.17
N PHE A 273 -13.21 -9.00 -49.91
CA PHE A 273 -12.40 -10.14 -49.46
C PHE A 273 -13.20 -11.06 -48.56
N ILE A 274 -12.91 -12.37 -48.67
CA ILE A 274 -13.36 -13.40 -47.74
C ILE A 274 -12.12 -14.08 -47.18
N MET A 275 -12.01 -14.16 -45.85
CA MET A 275 -10.91 -14.83 -45.17
C MET A 275 -11.41 -15.87 -44.17
N ASP A 276 -10.57 -16.86 -43.91
CA ASP A 276 -10.77 -17.82 -42.82
C ASP A 276 -10.27 -17.25 -41.48
N ASN A 277 -11.07 -17.39 -40.42
CA ASN A 277 -10.71 -16.91 -39.08
C ASN A 277 -9.50 -17.65 -38.49
N PHE A 278 -9.45 -18.98 -38.66
CA PHE A 278 -8.44 -19.82 -38.01
C PHE A 278 -7.06 -19.66 -38.65
N SER A 279 -6.96 -19.93 -39.94
CA SER A 279 -5.71 -19.92 -40.72
C SER A 279 -5.26 -18.53 -41.16
N ARG A 280 -6.16 -17.54 -41.14
CA ARG A 280 -5.97 -16.20 -41.74
C ARG A 280 -5.78 -16.20 -43.25
N ALA A 281 -6.00 -17.32 -43.91
CA ALA A 281 -5.93 -17.40 -45.36
C ALA A 281 -7.05 -16.57 -45.99
N ILE A 282 -6.70 -15.79 -47.01
CA ILE A 282 -7.69 -15.14 -47.88
C ILE A 282 -8.22 -16.24 -48.81
N LEU A 283 -9.49 -16.57 -48.68
CA LEU A 283 -10.12 -17.67 -49.43
C LEU A 283 -10.59 -17.22 -50.82
N GLY A 284 -11.00 -15.95 -50.92
CA GLY A 284 -11.49 -15.38 -52.18
C GLY A 284 -11.52 -13.86 -52.14
N TRP A 285 -11.44 -13.26 -53.31
CA TRP A 285 -11.56 -11.82 -53.49
C TRP A 285 -12.24 -11.51 -54.83
N LYS A 286 -12.93 -10.36 -54.88
CA LYS A 286 -13.46 -9.77 -56.12
C LYS A 286 -13.27 -8.27 -56.06
N ALA A 287 -13.01 -7.64 -57.20
CA ALA A 287 -12.97 -6.18 -57.30
C ALA A 287 -13.93 -5.68 -58.36
N SER A 288 -14.44 -4.47 -58.19
CA SER A 288 -15.41 -3.86 -59.10
C SER A 288 -15.43 -2.34 -59.03
N LEU A 289 -15.91 -1.70 -60.10
CA LEU A 289 -16.07 -0.25 -60.18
C LEU A 289 -17.38 0.27 -59.55
N LYS A 290 -18.33 -0.62 -59.26
CA LYS A 290 -19.64 -0.28 -58.70
C LYS A 290 -19.81 -0.92 -57.34
N TRP A 291 -20.38 -0.17 -56.39
CA TRP A 291 -20.80 -0.71 -55.10
C TRP A 291 -22.00 -1.63 -55.32
N ASN A 292 -21.82 -2.94 -55.21
CA ASN A 292 -22.88 -3.90 -55.51
C ASN A 292 -22.74 -5.22 -54.72
N ALA A 293 -23.82 -5.62 -54.05
CA ALA A 293 -23.95 -6.89 -53.33
C ALA A 293 -23.75 -8.13 -54.24
N LYS A 294 -24.01 -8.02 -55.55
CA LYS A 294 -23.78 -9.13 -56.51
C LYS A 294 -22.34 -9.62 -56.52
N ASN A 295 -21.37 -8.73 -56.30
CA ASN A 295 -19.95 -9.12 -56.23
C ASN A 295 -19.64 -9.87 -54.95
N THR A 296 -20.28 -9.48 -53.84
CA THR A 296 -20.21 -10.19 -52.55
C THR A 296 -20.75 -11.62 -52.71
N VAL A 297 -21.94 -11.76 -53.30
CA VAL A 297 -22.58 -13.07 -53.56
C VAL A 297 -21.72 -13.92 -54.50
N SER A 298 -21.24 -13.37 -55.61
CA SER A 298 -20.39 -14.12 -56.54
C SER A 298 -19.08 -14.58 -55.87
N ASN A 299 -18.44 -13.73 -55.07
CA ASN A 299 -17.22 -14.13 -54.34
C ASN A 299 -17.53 -15.26 -53.35
N LEU A 300 -18.63 -15.15 -52.61
CA LEU A 300 -19.02 -16.15 -51.62
C LEU A 300 -19.38 -17.47 -52.28
N LYS A 301 -20.08 -17.45 -53.41
CA LYS A 301 -20.40 -18.64 -54.21
C LYS A 301 -19.13 -19.35 -54.69
N ASP A 302 -18.19 -18.62 -55.28
CA ASP A 302 -16.91 -19.17 -55.74
C ASP A 302 -16.12 -19.82 -54.59
N VAL A 303 -16.11 -19.19 -53.39
CA VAL A 303 -15.47 -19.74 -52.20
C VAL A 303 -16.20 -20.99 -51.71
N CYS A 304 -17.53 -20.99 -51.71
CA CYS A 304 -18.31 -22.16 -51.30
C CYS A 304 -18.11 -23.35 -52.24
N GLU A 305 -18.02 -23.12 -53.53
CA GLU A 305 -17.70 -24.14 -54.55
C GLU A 305 -16.27 -24.66 -54.36
N LYS A 306 -15.28 -23.76 -54.29
CA LYS A 306 -13.86 -24.13 -54.21
C LYS A 306 -13.53 -24.97 -52.97
N PHE A 307 -14.19 -24.70 -51.83
CA PHE A 307 -13.90 -25.37 -50.55
C PHE A 307 -15.00 -26.35 -50.10
N ASN A 308 -15.97 -26.65 -50.97
CA ASN A 308 -17.09 -27.55 -50.69
C ASN A 308 -17.82 -27.20 -49.37
N LEU A 309 -18.30 -25.96 -49.28
CA LEU A 309 -18.89 -25.40 -48.05
C LEU A 309 -20.43 -25.42 -48.00
N PHE A 310 -21.12 -25.64 -49.12
CA PHE A 310 -22.58 -25.56 -49.20
C PHE A 310 -23.30 -26.35 -48.09
N HIS A 311 -22.92 -27.62 -47.89
CA HIS A 311 -23.56 -28.51 -46.92
C HIS A 311 -22.89 -28.55 -45.55
N LYS A 312 -21.94 -27.64 -45.27
CA LYS A 312 -21.22 -27.60 -43.99
C LYS A 312 -21.77 -26.48 -43.10
N PRO A 313 -21.99 -26.73 -41.80
CA PRO A 313 -22.38 -25.68 -40.87
C PRO A 313 -21.20 -24.72 -40.68
N ILE A 314 -21.29 -23.53 -41.25
CA ILE A 314 -20.26 -22.49 -41.14
C ILE A 314 -20.88 -21.17 -40.70
N ARG A 315 -20.08 -20.32 -40.05
CA ARG A 315 -20.49 -18.97 -39.68
C ARG A 315 -19.81 -17.96 -40.58
N LEU A 316 -20.52 -16.90 -40.94
CA LEU A 316 -20.02 -15.81 -41.77
C LEU A 316 -20.15 -14.50 -41.01
N LEU A 317 -19.04 -13.92 -40.58
CA LEU A 317 -19.00 -12.60 -39.94
C LEU A 317 -18.83 -11.50 -40.98
N CYS A 318 -19.69 -10.49 -40.91
CA CYS A 318 -19.63 -9.28 -41.72
C CYS A 318 -20.02 -8.05 -40.92
N ASP A 319 -19.80 -6.88 -41.49
CA ASP A 319 -20.33 -5.63 -40.97
C ASP A 319 -21.75 -5.37 -41.47
N ASP A 320 -22.44 -4.40 -40.87
CA ASP A 320 -23.82 -4.02 -41.22
C ASP A 320 -23.92 -3.17 -42.51
N GLY A 321 -22.95 -3.34 -43.41
CA GLY A 321 -22.91 -2.67 -44.70
C GLY A 321 -24.03 -3.13 -45.63
N SER A 322 -24.55 -2.21 -46.44
CA SER A 322 -25.65 -2.50 -47.38
C SER A 322 -25.28 -3.54 -48.45
N GLU A 323 -23.99 -3.68 -48.75
CA GLU A 323 -23.43 -4.69 -49.65
C GLU A 323 -23.50 -6.12 -49.11
N ASN A 324 -23.65 -6.25 -47.79
CA ASN A 324 -23.79 -7.54 -47.11
C ASN A 324 -25.25 -7.90 -46.86
N GLN A 325 -26.21 -7.05 -47.20
CA GLN A 325 -27.65 -7.26 -47.02
C GLN A 325 -28.33 -7.63 -48.36
N GLY A 326 -29.66 -7.78 -48.35
CA GLY A 326 -30.48 -7.99 -49.55
C GLY A 326 -30.14 -9.28 -50.30
N GLU A 327 -29.48 -9.16 -51.45
CA GLU A 327 -29.02 -10.27 -52.30
C GLU A 327 -28.19 -11.31 -51.54
N VAL A 328 -27.35 -10.86 -50.59
CA VAL A 328 -26.55 -11.77 -49.76
C VAL A 328 -27.43 -12.57 -48.83
N ASN A 329 -28.42 -11.94 -48.18
CA ASN A 329 -29.37 -12.67 -47.32
C ASN A 329 -30.16 -13.69 -48.16
N GLY A 330 -30.65 -13.29 -49.34
CA GLY A 330 -31.38 -14.19 -50.23
C GLY A 330 -30.53 -15.38 -50.75
N PHE A 331 -29.22 -15.21 -50.92
CA PHE A 331 -28.32 -16.32 -51.22
C PHE A 331 -28.12 -17.26 -50.02
N LEU A 332 -28.00 -16.71 -48.82
CA LEU A 332 -27.80 -17.49 -47.59
C LEU A 332 -29.07 -18.24 -47.15
N ASP A 333 -30.26 -17.77 -47.52
CA ASP A 333 -31.55 -18.40 -47.23
C ASP A 333 -31.85 -19.64 -48.11
N GLN A 334 -30.95 -20.01 -49.03
CA GLN A 334 -31.14 -21.17 -49.89
C GLN A 334 -31.03 -22.49 -49.09
N PRO A 335 -31.90 -23.49 -49.36
CA PRO A 335 -32.00 -24.70 -48.54
C PRO A 335 -30.76 -25.61 -48.59
N ASN A 336 -29.88 -25.41 -49.57
CA ASN A 336 -28.63 -26.13 -49.73
C ASN A 336 -27.45 -25.46 -48.99
N LEU A 337 -27.63 -24.28 -48.38
CA LEU A 337 -26.61 -23.56 -47.61
C LEU A 337 -26.86 -23.67 -46.11
N SER A 338 -25.88 -24.19 -45.39
CA SER A 338 -25.85 -24.19 -43.92
C SER A 338 -24.95 -23.09 -43.36
N ILE A 339 -25.12 -21.84 -43.81
CA ILE A 339 -24.29 -20.69 -43.43
C ILE A 339 -25.05 -19.76 -42.48
N GLU A 340 -24.60 -19.65 -41.22
CA GLU A 340 -25.13 -18.69 -40.26
C GLU A 340 -24.42 -17.33 -40.40
N LYS A 341 -25.18 -16.29 -40.75
CA LYS A 341 -24.65 -14.92 -40.83
C LYS A 341 -24.61 -14.25 -39.46
N LEU A 342 -23.45 -13.69 -39.12
CA LEU A 342 -23.24 -12.86 -37.94
C LEU A 342 -22.89 -11.44 -38.38
N ILE A 343 -23.52 -10.44 -37.75
CA ILE A 343 -23.25 -9.02 -37.97
C ILE A 343 -22.46 -8.48 -36.79
N ALA A 344 -21.29 -7.90 -37.06
CA ALA A 344 -20.43 -7.28 -36.07
C ALA A 344 -21.15 -6.11 -35.38
N GLN A 345 -20.94 -5.95 -34.07
CA GLN A 345 -21.61 -4.95 -33.19
C GLN A 345 -23.14 -5.03 -33.09
N VAL A 346 -23.79 -5.95 -33.81
CA VAL A 346 -25.23 -6.21 -33.73
C VAL A 346 -25.50 -7.58 -33.11
N ASN A 347 -25.06 -8.67 -33.76
CA ASN A 347 -25.19 -10.02 -33.22
C ASN A 347 -24.07 -10.35 -32.22
N ILE A 348 -22.89 -9.76 -32.40
CA ILE A 348 -21.74 -9.95 -31.52
C ILE A 348 -21.18 -8.62 -31.05
N SER A 349 -20.65 -8.56 -29.82
CA SER A 349 -20.05 -7.33 -29.27
C SER A 349 -18.69 -6.94 -29.87
N TYR A 350 -18.16 -7.74 -30.79
CA TYR A 350 -16.83 -7.57 -31.37
C TYR A 350 -16.93 -6.97 -32.77
N SER A 351 -15.91 -6.20 -33.16
CA SER A 351 -15.77 -5.71 -34.54
C SER A 351 -15.17 -6.78 -35.45
N ASN A 352 -15.28 -6.56 -36.76
CA ASN A 352 -14.73 -7.41 -37.81
C ASN A 352 -13.22 -7.17 -38.05
N SER A 353 -12.48 -6.99 -36.95
CA SER A 353 -11.07 -6.53 -36.95
C SER A 353 -10.08 -7.39 -37.74
N MET A 354 -10.36 -8.67 -37.99
CA MET A 354 -9.43 -9.57 -38.68
C MET A 354 -9.37 -9.29 -40.17
N ILE A 355 -10.52 -9.11 -40.82
CA ILE A 355 -10.58 -8.78 -42.24
C ILE A 355 -10.23 -7.32 -42.47
N GLU A 356 -10.53 -6.42 -41.53
CA GLU A 356 -10.01 -5.04 -41.56
C GLU A 356 -8.47 -5.02 -41.59
N ALA A 357 -7.81 -5.92 -40.85
CA ALA A 357 -6.36 -6.05 -40.88
C ALA A 357 -5.85 -6.57 -42.24
N VAL A 358 -6.57 -7.49 -42.88
CA VAL A 358 -6.29 -7.92 -44.27
C VAL A 358 -6.43 -6.74 -45.22
N ASN A 359 -7.52 -5.98 -45.12
CA ASN A 359 -7.79 -4.80 -45.95
C ASN A 359 -6.68 -3.75 -45.81
N LYS A 360 -6.23 -3.50 -44.58
CA LYS A 360 -5.09 -2.61 -44.31
C LYS A 360 -3.82 -3.14 -44.95
N LYS A 361 -3.52 -4.44 -44.78
CA LYS A 361 -2.32 -5.06 -45.34
C LYS A 361 -2.30 -4.95 -46.87
N MET A 362 -3.40 -5.36 -47.52
CA MET A 362 -3.56 -5.28 -48.97
C MET A 362 -3.36 -3.85 -49.49
N LYS A 363 -3.96 -2.86 -48.82
CA LYS A 363 -3.81 -1.45 -49.21
C LYS A 363 -2.39 -0.93 -49.05
N TYR A 364 -1.80 -1.06 -47.87
CA TYR A 364 -0.54 -0.39 -47.55
C TYR A 364 0.71 -1.11 -48.06
N GLU A 365 0.65 -2.44 -48.20
CA GLU A 365 1.82 -3.22 -48.63
C GLU A 365 1.80 -3.55 -50.13
N PHE A 366 0.61 -3.68 -50.74
CA PHE A 366 0.51 -4.14 -52.14
C PHE A 366 -0.04 -3.08 -53.10
N LEU A 367 -1.07 -2.33 -52.70
CA LEU A 367 -1.77 -1.42 -53.62
C LEU A 367 -1.17 0.00 -53.63
N PHE A 368 -1.04 0.65 -52.48
CA PHE A 368 -0.52 2.02 -52.39
C PHE A 368 0.94 2.17 -52.87
N PRO A 369 1.88 1.25 -52.57
CA PRO A 369 3.26 1.40 -53.03
C PRO A 369 3.42 1.38 -54.55
N LYS A 370 2.46 0.78 -55.27
CA LYS A 370 2.52 0.63 -56.73
C LYS A 370 1.98 1.82 -57.51
N ASN A 371 1.36 2.82 -56.86
CA ASN A 371 0.79 3.99 -57.54
C ASN A 371 -0.16 3.63 -58.69
N ILE A 372 -1.10 2.72 -58.43
CA ILE A 372 -1.96 2.10 -59.44
C ILE A 372 -2.79 3.13 -60.22
N VAL A 373 -2.74 3.04 -61.56
CA VAL A 373 -3.37 3.99 -62.47
C VAL A 373 -4.78 3.54 -62.89
N SER A 374 -4.98 2.24 -63.16
CA SER A 374 -6.25 1.70 -63.68
C SER A 374 -6.83 0.55 -62.85
N PHE A 375 -8.08 0.17 -63.16
CA PHE A 375 -8.75 -0.97 -62.53
C PHE A 375 -8.07 -2.31 -62.83
N GLU A 376 -7.55 -2.50 -64.04
CA GLU A 376 -6.86 -3.72 -64.47
C GLU A 376 -5.60 -3.97 -63.66
N GLU A 377 -4.83 -2.91 -63.38
CA GLU A 377 -3.63 -3.00 -62.52
C GLU A 377 -3.97 -3.38 -61.06
N VAL A 378 -5.15 -2.98 -60.56
CA VAL A 378 -5.66 -3.45 -59.27
C VAL A 378 -5.90 -4.95 -59.31
N ILE A 379 -6.60 -5.43 -60.34
CA ILE A 379 -6.89 -6.86 -60.52
C ILE A 379 -5.59 -7.68 -60.60
N ASP A 380 -4.61 -7.23 -61.38
CA ASP A 380 -3.36 -7.96 -61.53
C ASP A 380 -2.52 -7.95 -60.26
N THR A 381 -2.53 -6.85 -59.52
CA THR A 381 -1.90 -6.81 -58.20
C THR A 381 -2.56 -7.75 -57.21
N LEU A 382 -3.90 -7.84 -57.20
CA LEU A 382 -4.63 -8.76 -56.34
C LEU A 382 -4.36 -10.23 -56.69
N LYS A 383 -4.25 -10.59 -57.98
CA LYS A 383 -3.87 -11.94 -58.42
C LYS A 383 -2.48 -12.36 -57.93
N ILE A 384 -1.52 -11.42 -57.91
CA ILE A 384 -0.17 -11.69 -57.42
C ILE A 384 -0.16 -11.78 -55.89
N ALA A 385 -0.87 -10.89 -55.21
CA ALA A 385 -0.86 -10.77 -53.76
C ALA A 385 -1.64 -11.88 -53.05
N VAL A 386 -2.67 -12.44 -53.70
CA VAL A 386 -3.45 -13.57 -53.19
C VAL A 386 -3.24 -14.76 -54.13
N PRO A 387 -2.27 -15.65 -53.84
CA PRO A 387 -2.04 -16.84 -54.63
C PRO A 387 -3.29 -17.71 -54.71
N LYS A 388 -3.49 -18.37 -55.86
CA LYS A 388 -4.65 -19.24 -56.11
C LYS A 388 -4.71 -20.44 -55.18
#